data_AF-A0A6N8J5E3-F1
#
_entry.id   AF-A0A6N8J5E3-F1
#
_cell.length_a   1.000
_cell.length_b   1.000
_cell.length_c   1.000
_cell.angle_alpha   90.00
_cell.angle_beta   90.00
_cell.angle_gamma   90.00
#
_symmetry.space_group_name_H-M   'P 1'
#
loop_
_entity.id
_entity.type
_entity.pdbx_description
1 polymer ?
#
loop_
_entity_poly.entity_id
_entity_poly.type
_entity_poly.pdbx_seq_one_letter_code
_entity_poly.pdbx_strand_id
1 'polypeptide(L)'
;MIIDISKQELALLYTKAKEKYNNCINNEDNAFLEEEVPVPFNTIELKEFDIKIVFSQEDTETYVLEIAIGLWDRSNQFIGKYVFIEDDRGNAVDDSLVFF
;
A
#
# COMPACT_ATOMS: atom_id res chain seq x y z
N MET A 1 -6.46 4.40 -24.31
CA MET A 1 -7.03 4.32 -22.95
C MET A 1 -6.90 5.68 -22.29
N ILE A 2 -7.96 6.15 -21.62
CA ILE A 2 -7.93 7.36 -20.78
C ILE A 2 -8.30 6.88 -19.38
N ILE A 3 -7.52 7.28 -18.38
CA ILE A 3 -7.76 6.95 -16.97
C ILE A 3 -8.03 8.27 -16.25
N ASP A 4 -9.24 8.42 -15.75
CA ASP A 4 -9.67 9.58 -14.98
C ASP A 4 -9.85 9.15 -13.53
N ILE A 5 -9.17 9.84 -12.61
CA ILE A 5 -9.29 9.61 -11.17
C ILE A 5 -9.80 10.89 -10.53
N SER A 6 -11.00 10.85 -9.99
CA SER A 6 -11.55 11.96 -9.21
C SER A 6 -10.86 12.07 -7.85
N LYS A 7 -10.99 13.24 -7.21
CA LYS A 7 -10.46 13.45 -5.85
C LYS A 7 -11.06 12.47 -4.83
N GLN A 8 -12.32 12.08 -5.02
CA GLN A 8 -13.01 11.15 -4.12
C GLN A 8 -12.46 9.73 -4.29
N GLU A 9 -12.29 9.28 -5.54
CA GLU A 9 -11.67 7.98 -5.84
C GLU A 9 -10.22 7.92 -5.32
N LEU A 10 -9.44 8.99 -5.52
CA LEU A 10 -8.08 9.08 -4.98
C LEU A 10 -8.03 8.88 -3.47
N ALA A 11 -8.94 9.51 -2.72
CA ALA A 11 -9.02 9.35 -1.27
C ALA A 11 -9.46 7.93 -0.86
N LEU A 12 -10.36 7.32 -1.63
CA LEU A 12 -10.81 5.94 -1.40
C LEU A 12 -9.68 4.93 -1.63
N LEU A 13 -8.83 5.14 -2.65
CA LEU A 13 -7.66 4.29 -2.92
C LEU A 13 -6.72 4.25 -1.71
N TYR A 14 -6.34 5.41 -1.16
CA TYR A 14 -5.50 5.46 0.03
C TYR A 14 -6.17 4.88 1.27
N THR A 15 -7.48 5.09 1.42
CA THR A 15 -8.24 4.50 2.54
C THR A 15 -8.19 2.98 2.48
N LYS A 16 -8.45 2.40 1.30
CA LYS A 16 -8.36 0.96 1.05
C LYS A 16 -6.96 0.41 1.31
N ALA A 17 -5.91 1.11 0.86
CA ALA A 17 -4.53 0.69 1.11
C ALA A 17 -4.18 0.70 2.62
N LYS A 18 -4.64 1.69 3.38
CA LYS A 18 -4.46 1.74 4.84
C LYS A 18 -5.21 0.59 5.55
N GLU A 19 -6.42 0.26 5.10
CA GLU A 19 -7.17 -0.91 5.61
C GLU A 19 -6.43 -2.22 5.32
N LYS A 20 -5.90 -2.36 4.10
CA LYS A 20 -5.14 -3.55 3.69
C LYS A 20 -3.83 -3.70 4.47
N TYR A 21 -3.11 -2.60 4.71
CA TYR A 21 -1.97 -2.60 5.65
C TYR A 21 -2.38 -3.11 7.03
N ASN A 22 -3.47 -2.58 7.60
CA ASN A 22 -3.93 -3.01 8.92
C ASN A 22 -4.29 -4.50 8.95
N ASN A 23 -4.90 -5.03 7.88
CA ASN A 23 -5.15 -6.46 7.78
C ASN A 23 -3.85 -7.26 7.68
N CYS A 24 -2.85 -6.76 6.94
CA CYS A 24 -1.54 -7.38 6.78
C CYS A 24 -0.80 -7.51 8.13
N ILE A 25 -0.70 -6.43 8.91
CA ILE A 25 0.03 -6.43 10.19
C ILE A 25 -0.72 -7.15 11.33
N ASN A 26 -2.04 -7.33 11.22
CA ASN A 26 -2.85 -8.06 12.20
C ASN A 26 -3.14 -9.50 11.78
N ASN A 27 -2.61 -9.96 10.64
CA ASN A 27 -2.74 -11.35 10.22
C ASN A 27 -1.85 -12.23 11.10
N GLU A 28 -2.39 -13.32 11.65
CA GLU A 28 -1.66 -14.28 12.49
C GLU A 28 -0.45 -14.88 11.76
N ASP A 29 -0.56 -15.09 10.44
CA ASP A 29 0.54 -15.60 9.61
C ASP A 29 1.73 -14.62 9.55
N ASN A 30 1.48 -13.34 9.84
CA ASN A 30 2.46 -12.24 9.81
C ASN A 30 2.91 -11.82 11.22
N ALA A 31 2.52 -12.54 12.28
CA ALA A 31 2.86 -12.17 13.66
C ALA A 31 4.38 -12.07 13.90
N PHE A 32 5.18 -12.83 13.14
CA PHE A 32 6.65 -12.79 13.22
C PHE A 32 7.24 -11.42 12.86
N LEU A 33 6.52 -10.59 12.08
CA LEU A 33 7.02 -9.27 11.68
C LEU A 33 7.17 -8.32 12.88
N GLU A 34 6.39 -8.51 13.95
CA GLU A 34 6.50 -7.66 15.16
C GLU A 34 7.85 -7.84 15.86
N GLU A 35 8.49 -9.01 15.72
CA GLU A 35 9.82 -9.29 16.29
C GLU A 35 10.97 -8.77 15.41
N GLU A 36 10.76 -8.67 14.09
CA GLU A 36 11.77 -8.28 13.11
C GLU A 36 11.85 -6.75 12.88
N VAL A 37 10.82 -6.00 13.30
CA VAL A 37 10.70 -4.58 13.04
C VAL A 37 11.15 -3.76 14.25
N PRO A 38 11.99 -2.72 14.08
CA PRO A 38 12.58 -1.98 15.20
C PRO A 38 11.58 -1.10 15.97
N VAL A 39 10.35 -0.96 15.48
CA VAL A 39 9.30 -0.15 16.10
C VAL A 39 8.00 -0.95 16.25
N PRO A 40 7.25 -0.79 17.36
CA PRO A 40 5.95 -1.44 17.49
C PRO A 40 4.95 -0.91 16.45
N PHE A 41 4.16 -1.80 15.83
CA PHE A 41 3.22 -1.42 14.77
C PHE A 41 2.20 -0.36 15.18
N ASN A 42 1.76 -0.39 16.44
CA ASN A 42 0.81 0.61 16.98
C ASN A 42 1.41 2.02 17.10
N THR A 43 2.72 2.19 16.88
CA THR A 43 3.40 3.48 16.87
C THR A 43 3.69 4.01 15.48
N ILE A 44 3.45 3.21 14.43
CA ILE A 44 3.71 3.57 13.04
C ILE A 44 2.64 4.54 12.56
N GLU A 45 3.08 5.70 12.06
CA GLU A 45 2.24 6.66 11.38
C GLU A 45 2.16 6.35 9.88
N LEU A 46 0.94 6.20 9.37
CA LEU A 46 0.67 5.95 7.95
C LEU A 46 0.49 7.26 7.20
N LYS A 47 1.34 7.52 6.20
CA LYS A 47 1.26 8.73 5.36
C LYS A 47 1.07 8.33 3.90
N GLU A 48 0.23 9.07 3.19
CA GLU A 48 0.05 8.90 1.74
C GLU A 48 1.38 9.15 1.05
N PHE A 49 1.75 8.29 0.10
CA PHE A 49 3.07 8.33 -0.52
C PHE A 49 2.98 8.58 -2.02
N ASP A 50 2.61 7.55 -2.79
CA ASP A 50 2.37 7.68 -4.23
C ASP A 50 1.30 6.69 -4.72
N ILE A 51 0.76 6.97 -5.90
CA ILE A 51 -0.03 6.02 -6.68
C ILE A 51 0.58 5.94 -8.06
N LYS A 52 0.81 4.71 -8.53
CA LYS A 52 1.36 4.44 -9.86
C LYS A 52 0.36 3.63 -10.67
N ILE A 53 0.26 3.96 -11.95
CA ILE A 53 -0.42 3.16 -12.95
C ILE A 53 0.67 2.42 -13.73
N VAL A 54 0.67 1.10 -13.65
CA VAL A 54 1.69 0.26 -14.28
C VAL A 54 1.04 -0.54 -15.41
N PHE A 55 1.55 -0.36 -16.62
CA PHE A 55 1.10 -1.06 -17.82
C PHE A 55 2.03 -2.23 -18.12
N SER A 56 1.46 -3.35 -18.56
CA SER A 56 2.24 -4.47 -19.07
C SER A 56 2.79 -4.15 -20.47
N GLN A 57 3.96 -4.71 -20.80
CA GLN A 57 4.47 -4.65 -22.17
C GLN A 57 3.77 -5.65 -23.10
N GLU A 58 3.20 -6.71 -22.54
CA GLU A 58 2.59 -7.81 -23.28
C GLU A 58 1.07 -7.66 -23.39
N ASP A 59 0.46 -6.96 -22.42
CA ASP A 59 -0.97 -6.67 -22.39
C ASP A 59 -1.19 -5.15 -22.36
N THR A 60 -1.64 -4.62 -23.49
CA THR A 60 -1.91 -3.19 -23.66
C THR A 60 -3.34 -2.80 -23.26
N GLU A 61 -4.18 -3.76 -22.91
CA GLU A 61 -5.59 -3.54 -22.53
C GLU A 61 -5.77 -3.44 -21.01
N THR A 62 -4.83 -3.97 -20.22
CA THR A 62 -4.89 -3.95 -18.75
C THR A 62 -3.81 -3.09 -18.12
N TYR A 63 -4.07 -2.68 -16.88
CA TYR A 63 -3.10 -2.02 -16.00
C TYR A 63 -3.33 -2.46 -14.56
N VAL A 64 -2.32 -2.22 -13.72
CA VAL A 64 -2.46 -2.30 -12.26
C VAL A 64 -2.26 -0.93 -11.63
N LEU A 65 -2.94 -0.71 -10.51
CA LEU A 65 -2.69 0.41 -9.62
C LEU A 65 -1.83 -0.08 -8.46
N GLU A 66 -0.67 0.54 -8.29
CA GLU A 66 0.14 0.39 -7.08
C GLU A 66 -0.12 1.59 -6.18
N ILE A 67 -0.71 1.36 -5.00
CA ILE A 67 -1.04 2.40 -4.03
C ILE A 67 -0.10 2.26 -2.84
N ALA A 68 0.83 3.22 -2.71
CA ALA A 68 1.85 3.20 -1.67
C ALA A 68 1.45 4.05 -0.45
N ILE A 69 1.61 3.46 0.74
CA ILE A 69 1.54 4.11 2.04
C ILE A 69 2.95 4.11 2.64
N GLY A 70 3.44 5.29 3.00
CA GLY A 70 4.69 5.45 3.72
C GLY A 70 4.51 5.16 5.22
N LEU A 71 5.47 4.47 5.80
CA LEU A 71 5.52 4.12 7.21
C LEU A 71 6.54 5.02 7.91
N TRP A 72 6.10 5.70 8.96
CA TRP A 72 6.90 6.66 9.70
C TRP A 72 6.88 6.37 11.19
N ASP A 73 7.98 6.58 11.87
CA ASP A 73 8.01 6.52 13.33
C ASP A 73 7.57 7.87 13.97
N ARG A 74 7.50 7.89 15.30
CA ARG A 74 7.14 9.10 16.08
C ARG A 74 8.18 10.22 16.01
N SER A 75 9.40 9.90 15.59
CA SER A 75 10.46 10.87 15.33
C SER A 75 10.38 11.44 13.91
N ASN A 76 9.31 11.09 13.16
CA ASN A 76 9.10 11.47 11.77
C ASN A 76 10.24 10.98 10.85
N GLN A 77 10.83 9.83 11.18
CA GLN A 77 11.74 9.10 10.30
C GLN A 77 10.93 8.14 9.43
N PHE A 78 11.27 8.09 8.14
CA PHE A 78 10.72 7.12 7.20
C PHE A 78 11.39 5.77 7.42
N ILE A 79 10.59 4.75 7.73
CA ILE A 79 11.07 3.42 8.15
C ILE A 79 10.66 2.30 7.20
N GLY A 80 9.86 2.62 6.17
CA GLY A 80 9.36 1.61 5.25
C GLY A 80 8.17 2.08 4.44
N LYS A 81 7.64 1.17 3.63
CA LYS A 81 6.40 1.40 2.86
C LYS A 81 5.58 0.12 2.75
N TYR A 82 4.28 0.31 2.67
CA TYR A 82 3.33 -0.71 2.25
C TYR A 82 2.80 -0.34 0.86
N VAL A 83 2.69 -1.32 -0.04
CA VAL A 83 2.15 -1.14 -1.39
C VAL A 83 1.01 -2.13 -1.57
N PHE A 84 -0.18 -1.62 -1.84
CA PHE A 84 -1.34 -2.43 -2.24
C PHE A 84 -1.48 -2.39 -3.75
N ILE A 85 -1.62 -3.55 -4.39
CA ILE A 85 -1.71 -3.67 -5.84
C ILE A 85 -3.10 -4.19 -6.21
N GLU A 86 -3.80 -3.45 -7.08
CA GLU A 86 -5.08 -3.86 -7.63
C GLU A 86 -5.11 -3.82 -9.16
N ASP A 87 -5.94 -4.66 -9.77
CA ASP A 87 -6.18 -4.64 -11.21
C ASP A 87 -7.11 -3.47 -11.60
N ASP A 88 -7.28 -3.26 -12.91
CA ASP A 88 -8.16 -2.25 -13.51
C ASP A 88 -9.66 -2.45 -13.20
N ARG A 89 -10.02 -3.52 -12.48
CA ARG A 89 -11.37 -3.83 -11.97
C ARG A 89 -11.47 -3.64 -10.46
N GLY A 90 -10.39 -3.23 -9.79
CA GLY A 90 -10.32 -3.00 -8.34
C GLY A 90 -10.17 -4.28 -7.50
N ASN A 91 -9.85 -5.42 -8.12
CA ASN A 91 -9.55 -6.65 -7.40
C ASN A 91 -8.12 -6.59 -6.86
N ALA A 92 -7.92 -7.05 -5.63
CA ALA A 92 -6.59 -7.20 -5.06
C ALA A 92 -5.79 -8.24 -5.88
N VAL A 93 -4.61 -7.84 -6.35
CA VAL A 93 -3.67 -8.70 -7.06
C VAL A 93 -2.59 -9.19 -6.10
N ASP A 94 -1.97 -8.25 -5.37
CA ASP A 94 -0.89 -8.52 -4.44
C ASP A 94 -0.72 -7.37 -3.44
N ASP A 95 0.14 -7.56 -2.45
CA ASP A 95 0.66 -6.48 -1.62
C ASP A 95 2.13 -6.70 -1.23
N SER A 96 2.77 -5.62 -0.77
CA SER A 96 4.17 -5.67 -0.34
C SER A 96 4.37 -4.78 0.87
N LEU A 97 4.95 -5.33 1.94
CA LEU A 97 5.38 -4.61 3.13
C LEU A 97 6.90 -4.68 3.24
N VAL A 98 7.56 -3.51 3.25
CA VAL A 98 9.02 -3.42 3.32
C VAL A 98 9.41 -2.41 4.39
N PHE A 99 10.30 -2.83 5.31
CA PHE A 99 10.96 -1.98 6.29
C PHE A 99 12.44 -1.76 5.89
N PHE A 100 13.02 -0.62 6.26
CA PHE A 100 14.39 -0.20 5.91
C PHE A 100 15.33 -0.11 7.12
#